data_AF-A0AAW5V415-F1
#
_entry.id   AF-A0AAW5V415-F1
#
_cell.length_a   1.000
_cell.length_b   1.000
_cell.length_c   1.000
_cell.angle_alpha   90.00
_cell.angle_beta   90.00
_cell.angle_gamma   90.00
#
_symmetry.space_group_name_H-M   'P 1'
#
loop_
_entity.id
_entity.type
_entity.pdbx_description
1 polymer ?
#
loop_
_entity_poly.entity_id
_entity_poly.type
_entity_poly.pdbx_seq_one_letter_code
_entity_poly.pdbx_strand_id
1 'polypeptide(L)'
;MTLFFKKKKQSIPKLHSEVIERIKEESKRQQREQVLLVQLVQNQSGLGEVQVSFSDRVVTDSNWIRFANKDSKERLQHGEFSIENGNIYYHPNVELNWENTPKDTIHKIVSNYQFTNGKVYLDRKDYDQLVPVLKRCFLSEQVDSVFMDGNICQLEIKSLDDAKEERISDVLLTFFSSFYPSPFLEPHRLL
;
A
#
# COMPACT_ATOMS: atom_id res chain seq x y z
N MET A 1 -10.64 30.62 -4.73
CA MET A 1 -9.22 30.47 -4.31
C MET A 1 -9.12 29.22 -3.47
N THR A 2 -8.66 28.12 -4.05
CA THR A 2 -8.51 26.85 -3.32
C THR A 2 -7.05 26.75 -2.88
N LEU A 3 -6.82 26.91 -1.57
CA LEU A 3 -5.50 26.67 -0.98
C LEU A 3 -5.19 25.18 -1.08
N PHE A 4 -4.36 24.81 -2.06
CA PHE A 4 -3.74 23.48 -2.11
C PHE A 4 -2.68 23.40 -1.01
N PHE A 5 -3.07 22.91 0.17
CA PHE A 5 -2.10 22.39 1.12
C PHE A 5 -1.47 21.13 0.50
N LYS A 6 -0.30 21.28 -0.13
CA LYS A 6 0.56 20.14 -0.47
C LYS A 6 1.00 19.49 0.83
N LYS A 7 0.27 18.45 1.26
CA LYS A 7 0.67 17.56 2.35
C LYS A 7 2.08 17.06 2.02
N LYS A 8 3.05 17.31 2.91
CA LYS A 8 4.45 16.88 2.72
C LYS A 8 4.44 15.37 2.46
N LYS A 9 5.04 14.93 1.36
CA LYS A 9 5.15 13.51 1.00
C LYS A 9 5.86 12.79 2.16
N GLN A 10 5.14 11.99 2.93
CA GLN A 10 5.73 11.19 4.02
C GLN A 10 6.67 10.16 3.38
N SER A 11 7.94 10.25 3.73
CA SER A 11 9.01 9.37 3.24
C SER A 11 9.37 8.26 4.23
N ILE A 12 8.74 8.28 5.41
CA ILE A 12 8.97 7.36 6.53
C ILE A 12 7.63 7.15 7.24
N PRO A 13 7.31 5.93 7.69
CA PRO A 13 6.12 5.65 8.47
C PRO A 13 6.06 6.48 9.75
N LYS A 14 4.85 6.82 10.16
CA LYS A 14 4.62 7.47 11.45
C LYS A 14 4.86 6.46 12.58
N LEU A 15 5.57 6.88 13.63
CA LEU A 15 5.67 6.13 14.88
C LEU A 15 4.77 6.79 15.91
N HIS A 16 3.86 6.03 16.51
CA HIS A 16 3.12 6.52 17.67
C HIS A 16 4.06 6.67 18.88
N SER A 17 3.67 7.52 19.83
CA SER A 17 4.44 7.82 21.04
C SER A 17 4.83 6.55 21.78
N GLU A 18 3.88 5.63 21.94
CA GLU A 18 4.07 4.38 22.69
C GLU A 18 5.14 3.49 22.02
N VAL A 19 5.23 3.48 20.69
CA VAL A 19 6.24 2.72 19.95
C VAL A 19 7.64 3.30 20.22
N ILE A 20 7.77 4.62 20.22
CA ILE A 20 9.05 5.30 20.52
C ILE A 20 9.47 5.00 21.96
N GLU A 21 8.54 5.04 22.91
CA GLU A 21 8.79 4.68 24.30
C GLU A 21 9.26 3.24 24.42
N ARG A 22 8.60 2.31 23.72
CA ARG A 22 8.98 0.90 23.71
C ARG A 22 10.38 0.65 23.15
N ILE A 23 10.78 1.35 22.09
CA ILE A 23 12.16 1.28 21.56
C ILE A 23 13.17 1.78 22.60
N LYS A 24 12.85 2.84 23.34
CA LYS A 24 13.71 3.36 24.42
C LYS A 24 13.81 2.40 25.60
N GLU A 25 12.71 1.76 25.98
CA GLU A 25 12.71 0.71 27.01
C GLU A 25 13.61 -0.46 26.61
N GLU A 26 13.47 -0.93 25.37
CA GLU A 26 14.31 -2.00 24.85
C GLU A 26 15.79 -1.59 24.83
N SER A 27 16.08 -0.34 24.46
CA SER A 27 17.44 0.22 24.50
C SER A 27 18.05 0.20 25.90
N LYS A 28 17.25 0.52 26.93
CA LYS A 28 17.69 0.41 28.33
C LYS A 28 17.88 -1.05 28.73
N ARG A 29 16.97 -1.94 28.34
CA ARG A 29 17.03 -3.38 28.65
C ARG A 29 18.28 -4.04 28.07
N GLN A 30 18.64 -3.71 26.83
CA GLN A 30 19.83 -4.24 26.14
C GLN A 30 21.12 -3.46 26.47
N GLN A 31 21.03 -2.37 27.24
CA GLN A 31 22.14 -1.45 27.51
C GLN A 31 22.83 -0.92 26.24
N ARG A 32 22.08 -0.83 25.14
CA ARG A 32 22.55 -0.42 23.82
C ARG A 32 21.41 0.20 23.05
N GLU A 33 21.65 1.28 22.31
CA GLU A 33 20.62 1.90 21.47
C GLU A 33 20.02 0.90 20.48
N GLN A 34 18.69 0.85 20.44
CA GLN A 34 17.91 -0.01 19.54
C GLN A 34 17.14 0.83 18.53
N VAL A 35 16.82 0.20 17.41
CA VAL A 35 15.89 0.68 16.39
C VAL A 35 14.88 -0.43 16.06
N LEU A 36 13.77 -0.03 15.43
CA LEU A 36 12.78 -0.95 14.90
C LEU A 36 13.25 -1.44 13.52
N LEU A 37 13.65 -2.70 13.42
CA LEU A 37 13.91 -3.36 12.14
C LEU A 37 12.59 -3.85 11.55
N VAL A 38 12.31 -3.39 10.33
CA VAL A 38 11.07 -3.65 9.60
C VAL A 38 11.39 -4.35 8.29
N GLN A 39 10.70 -5.44 8.03
CA GLN A 39 10.83 -6.23 6.81
C GLN A 39 9.45 -6.60 6.26
N LEU A 40 9.28 -6.44 4.95
CA LEU A 40 8.15 -7.04 4.24
C LEU A 40 8.56 -8.42 3.71
N VAL A 41 7.85 -9.46 4.12
CA VAL A 41 8.07 -10.84 3.69
C VAL A 41 6.84 -11.33 2.93
N GLN A 42 7.03 -12.06 1.84
CA GLN A 42 5.92 -12.61 1.06
C GLN A 42 5.70 -14.07 1.45
N ASN A 43 4.44 -14.47 1.64
CA ASN A 43 4.10 -15.87 1.83
C ASN A 43 3.96 -16.59 0.47
N GLN A 44 3.70 -17.91 0.51
CA GLN A 44 3.57 -18.74 -0.70
C GLN A 44 2.41 -18.30 -1.62
N SER A 45 1.42 -17.58 -1.07
CA SER A 45 0.26 -17.05 -1.79
C SER A 45 0.52 -15.68 -2.43
N GLY A 46 1.71 -15.10 -2.22
CA GLY A 46 2.03 -13.72 -2.64
C GLY A 46 1.39 -12.63 -1.80
N LEU A 47 0.88 -12.96 -0.60
CA LEU A 47 0.46 -11.97 0.40
C LEU A 47 1.68 -11.53 1.21
N GLY A 48 1.79 -10.23 1.44
CA GLY A 48 2.88 -9.68 2.25
C GLY A 48 2.53 -9.61 3.73
N GLU A 49 3.51 -9.93 4.56
CA GLU A 49 3.49 -9.82 6.01
C GLU A 49 4.58 -8.84 6.44
N VAL A 50 4.22 -7.90 7.32
CA VAL A 50 5.18 -6.95 7.89
C VAL A 50 5.74 -7.52 9.18
N GLN A 51 7.02 -7.88 9.15
CA GLN A 51 7.76 -8.34 10.31
C GLN A 51 8.46 -7.17 10.99
N VAL A 52 8.33 -7.14 12.30
CA VAL A 52 8.81 -6.05 13.15
C VAL A 52 9.63 -6.65 14.29
N SER A 53 10.85 -6.16 14.47
CA SER A 53 11.75 -6.60 15.53
C SER A 53 12.63 -5.46 16.03
N PHE A 54 13.26 -5.64 17.19
CA PHE A 54 14.30 -4.72 17.65
C PHE A 54 15.66 -5.13 17.11
N SER A 55 16.50 -4.15 16.80
CA SER A 55 17.88 -4.37 16.37
C SER A 55 18.78 -3.28 16.90
N ASP A 56 20.05 -3.64 17.15
CA ASP A 56 21.09 -2.69 17.52
C ASP A 56 21.20 -1.57 16.49
N ARG A 57 21.22 -0.33 16.98
CA ARG A 57 21.46 0.84 16.14
C ARG A 57 22.87 0.80 15.54
N VAL A 58 22.96 1.15 14.26
CA VAL A 58 24.23 1.30 13.54
C VAL A 58 24.38 2.73 13.02
N VAL A 59 25.60 3.10 12.66
CA VAL A 59 25.96 4.48 12.28
C VAL A 59 25.18 4.99 11.06
N THR A 60 24.74 4.09 10.17
CA THR A 60 23.97 4.45 8.98
C THR A 60 22.48 4.70 9.27
N ASP A 61 22.00 4.44 10.48
CA ASP A 61 20.60 4.70 10.83
C ASP A 61 20.34 6.18 11.05
N SER A 62 19.48 6.73 10.21
CA SER A 62 19.03 8.12 10.32
C SER A 62 17.85 8.31 11.28
N ASN A 63 17.14 7.24 11.64
CA ASN A 63 15.87 7.30 12.37
C ASN A 63 15.67 6.07 13.27
N TRP A 64 14.56 6.05 14.00
CA TRP A 64 14.13 4.92 14.84
C TRP A 64 13.68 3.67 14.07
N ILE A 65 13.56 3.75 12.75
CA ILE A 65 13.17 2.64 11.87
C ILE A 65 14.32 2.33 10.92
N ARG A 66 14.67 1.05 10.83
CA ARG A 66 15.53 0.49 9.78
C ARG A 66 14.70 -0.44 8.91
N PHE A 67 14.72 -0.23 7.61
CA PHE A 67 14.15 -1.19 6.65
C PHE A 67 15.19 -2.21 6.24
N ALA A 68 14.79 -3.48 6.16
CA ALA A 68 15.67 -4.57 5.73
C ALA A 68 16.20 -4.37 4.29
N ASN A 69 15.41 -3.74 3.41
CA ASN A 69 15.78 -3.46 2.03
C ASN A 69 14.98 -2.28 1.45
N LYS A 70 15.34 -1.86 0.23
CA LYS A 70 14.70 -0.75 -0.50
C LYS A 70 13.24 -1.03 -0.83
N ASP A 71 12.88 -2.26 -1.18
CA ASP A 71 11.50 -2.68 -1.47
C ASP A 71 10.60 -2.48 -0.25
N SER A 72 11.01 -2.98 0.92
CA SER A 72 10.27 -2.80 2.18
C SER A 72 10.10 -1.32 2.51
N LYS A 73 11.13 -0.49 2.28
CA LYS A 73 11.03 0.96 2.48
C LYS A 73 9.99 1.58 1.56
N GLU A 74 10.07 1.33 0.26
CA GLU A 74 9.17 1.91 -0.75
C GLU A 74 7.72 1.50 -0.54
N ARG A 75 7.49 0.25 -0.14
CA ARG A 75 6.15 -0.32 0.03
C ARG A 75 5.52 -0.04 1.38
N LEU A 76 6.30 0.32 2.40
CA LEU A 76 5.79 0.60 3.75
C LEU A 76 5.86 2.08 4.13
N GLN A 77 6.48 2.96 3.33
CA GLN A 77 6.76 4.36 3.69
C GLN A 77 5.55 5.21 4.11
N HIS A 78 4.32 4.80 3.76
CA HIS A 78 3.12 5.60 4.02
C HIS A 78 2.35 5.18 5.26
N GLY A 79 2.62 4.04 5.88
CA GLY A 79 1.85 3.57 7.03
C GLY A 79 2.26 4.17 8.37
N GLU A 80 1.78 3.54 9.42
CA GLU A 80 2.10 3.91 10.79
C GLU A 80 2.30 2.68 11.68
N PHE A 81 3.07 2.85 12.74
CA PHE A 81 3.26 1.83 13.77
C PHE A 81 2.56 2.25 15.05
N SER A 82 1.83 1.31 15.63
CA SER A 82 1.12 1.44 16.90
C SER A 82 1.44 0.24 17.81
N ILE A 83 1.03 0.32 19.09
CA ILE A 83 1.08 -0.81 20.01
C ILE A 83 -0.34 -1.28 20.30
N GLU A 84 -0.59 -2.58 20.13
CA GLU A 84 -1.83 -3.23 20.56
C GLU A 84 -1.48 -4.49 21.36
N ASN A 85 -2.09 -4.69 22.53
CA ASN A 85 -1.85 -5.87 23.38
C ASN A 85 -0.36 -6.16 23.65
N GLY A 86 0.49 -5.12 23.73
CA GLY A 86 1.93 -5.22 23.96
C GLY A 86 2.79 -5.55 22.73
N ASN A 87 2.18 -5.74 21.56
CA ASN A 87 2.87 -5.99 20.29
C ASN A 87 2.87 -4.72 19.44
N ILE A 88 3.95 -4.52 18.67
CA ILE A 88 4.04 -3.42 17.70
C ILE A 88 3.43 -3.90 16.37
N TYR A 89 2.41 -3.20 15.90
CA TYR A 89 1.77 -3.48 14.61
C TYR A 89 2.06 -2.38 13.61
N TYR A 90 2.04 -2.76 12.33
CA TYR A 90 2.08 -1.83 11.22
C TYR A 90 0.68 -1.72 10.59
N HIS A 91 0.23 -0.49 10.37
CA HIS A 91 -1.03 -0.18 9.71
C HIS A 91 -0.75 0.56 8.41
N PRO A 92 -1.16 0.03 7.24
CA PRO A 92 -1.07 0.77 6.00
C PRO A 92 -2.05 1.95 6.02
N ASN A 93 -1.55 3.15 5.74
CA ASN A 93 -2.39 4.34 5.59
C ASN A 93 -2.61 4.62 4.10
N VAL A 94 -3.56 3.90 3.51
CA VAL A 94 -3.91 3.98 2.09
C VAL A 94 -4.83 5.17 1.86
N GLU A 95 -4.41 6.08 0.99
CA GLU A 95 -5.25 7.19 0.51
C GLU A 95 -5.71 6.82 -0.91
N LEU A 96 -7.02 6.89 -1.16
CA LEU A 96 -7.65 6.72 -2.47
C LEU A 96 -8.47 7.96 -2.79
N ASN A 97 -8.29 8.52 -3.98
CA ASN A 97 -9.07 9.67 -4.44
C ASN A 97 -9.68 9.36 -5.80
N TRP A 98 -11.00 9.46 -5.90
CA TRP A 98 -11.71 9.43 -7.17
C TRP A 98 -11.65 10.82 -7.81
N GLU A 99 -11.21 10.85 -9.06
CA GLU A 99 -11.10 12.05 -9.87
C GLU A 99 -11.99 11.94 -11.10
N ASN A 100 -12.74 13.00 -11.37
CA ASN A 100 -13.54 13.11 -12.59
C ASN A 100 -12.63 13.12 -13.82
N THR A 101 -13.09 12.46 -14.89
CA THR A 101 -12.48 12.58 -16.20
C THR A 101 -13.45 13.23 -17.19
N PRO A 102 -12.98 13.71 -18.36
CA PRO A 102 -13.87 14.25 -19.39
C PRO A 102 -14.87 13.24 -19.95
N LYS A 103 -14.66 11.94 -19.72
CA LYS A 103 -15.58 10.87 -20.13
C LYS A 103 -16.30 10.34 -18.89
N ASP A 104 -17.63 10.38 -18.93
CA ASP A 104 -18.52 9.89 -17.88
C ASP A 104 -18.37 8.39 -17.60
N THR A 105 -17.92 7.62 -18.59
CA THR A 105 -17.65 6.19 -18.43
C THR A 105 -16.25 5.88 -17.90
N ILE A 106 -15.34 6.84 -17.81
CA ILE A 106 -13.98 6.60 -17.32
C ILE A 106 -13.80 7.27 -15.97
N HIS A 107 -13.51 6.46 -14.96
CA HIS A 107 -13.34 6.89 -13.58
C HIS A 107 -11.89 6.72 -13.19
N LYS A 108 -11.24 7.79 -12.74
CA LYS A 108 -9.82 7.78 -12.37
C LYS A 108 -9.68 7.70 -10.86
N ILE A 109 -8.84 6.78 -10.40
CA ILE A 109 -8.50 6.58 -9.00
C ILE A 109 -7.01 6.87 -8.84
N VAL A 110 -6.68 7.75 -7.91
CA VAL A 110 -5.30 8.09 -7.57
C VAL A 110 -5.01 7.62 -6.15
N SER A 111 -3.93 6.86 -5.97
CA SER A 111 -3.47 6.40 -4.67
C SER A 111 -2.15 7.04 -4.26
N ASN A 112 -1.84 7.01 -2.96
CA ASN A 112 -0.47 7.21 -2.46
C ASN A 112 0.41 5.95 -2.65
N TYR A 113 -0.19 4.79 -2.93
CA TYR A 113 0.51 3.56 -3.30
C TYR A 113 0.52 3.33 -4.82
N GLN A 114 1.49 2.54 -5.28
CA GLN A 114 1.62 2.17 -6.67
C GLN A 114 0.79 0.94 -7.00
N PHE A 115 -0.05 1.01 -8.03
CA PHE A 115 -0.74 -0.13 -8.62
C PHE A 115 0.22 -0.98 -9.45
N THR A 116 0.92 -0.38 -10.41
CA THR A 116 1.81 -1.11 -11.34
C THR A 116 3.12 -0.40 -11.59
N ASN A 117 4.19 -1.17 -11.84
CA ASN A 117 5.45 -0.64 -12.36
C ASN A 117 5.41 -0.60 -13.89
N GLY A 118 4.83 0.47 -14.44
CA GLY A 118 4.62 0.66 -15.87
C GLY A 118 3.15 0.62 -16.27
N LYS A 119 2.91 0.90 -17.54
CA LYS A 119 1.56 1.00 -18.12
C LYS A 119 0.99 -0.38 -18.39
N VAL A 120 -0.21 -0.63 -17.89
CA VAL A 120 -0.97 -1.84 -18.19
C VAL A 120 -2.37 -1.44 -18.62
N TYR A 121 -2.88 -2.14 -19.64
CA TYR A 121 -4.26 -2.06 -20.09
C TYR A 121 -4.84 -3.49 -20.14
N LEU A 122 -6.03 -3.67 -19.58
CA LEU A 122 -6.72 -4.95 -19.51
C LEU A 122 -8.16 -4.78 -19.99
N ASP A 123 -8.58 -5.63 -20.91
CA ASP A 123 -10.00 -5.85 -21.18
C ASP A 123 -10.55 -6.88 -20.17
N ARG A 124 -11.87 -6.97 -20.08
CA ARG A 124 -12.54 -7.98 -19.25
C ARG A 124 -12.06 -9.43 -19.47
N LYS A 125 -11.63 -9.77 -20.70
CA LYS A 125 -11.09 -11.11 -21.04
C LYS A 125 -9.75 -11.40 -20.36
N ASP A 126 -9.03 -10.35 -19.95
CA ASP A 126 -7.68 -10.42 -19.37
C ASP A 126 -7.71 -10.50 -17.84
N TYR A 127 -8.87 -10.34 -17.20
CA TYR A 127 -9.00 -10.28 -15.74
C TYR A 127 -8.64 -11.59 -15.02
N ASP A 128 -8.54 -12.70 -15.73
CA ASP A 128 -8.01 -13.96 -15.18
C ASP A 128 -6.56 -13.84 -14.71
N GLN A 129 -5.83 -12.83 -15.18
CA GLN A 129 -4.45 -12.56 -14.80
C GLN A 129 -4.35 -11.77 -13.49
N LEU A 130 -5.43 -11.16 -13.02
CA LEU A 130 -5.46 -10.35 -11.80
C LEU A 130 -5.49 -11.21 -10.54
N VAL A 131 -4.95 -10.67 -9.45
CA VAL A 131 -5.11 -11.25 -8.12
C VAL A 131 -6.60 -11.41 -7.78
N PRO A 132 -6.98 -12.44 -6.99
CA PRO A 132 -8.38 -12.85 -6.87
C PRO A 132 -9.32 -11.76 -6.35
N VAL A 133 -8.83 -10.89 -5.46
CA VAL A 133 -9.59 -9.79 -4.87
C VAL A 133 -9.99 -8.75 -5.93
N LEU A 134 -9.06 -8.36 -6.81
CA LEU A 134 -9.32 -7.42 -7.90
C LEU A 134 -10.19 -8.05 -8.99
N LYS A 135 -9.85 -9.27 -9.43
CA LYS A 135 -10.62 -10.01 -10.44
C LYS A 135 -12.10 -10.10 -10.05
N ARG A 136 -12.37 -10.53 -8.82
CA ARG A 136 -13.75 -10.72 -8.34
C ARG A 136 -14.53 -9.42 -8.36
N CYS A 137 -13.94 -8.35 -7.84
CA CYS A 137 -14.56 -7.03 -7.80
C CYS A 137 -14.83 -6.47 -9.19
N PHE A 138 -13.84 -6.48 -10.08
CA PHE A 138 -14.01 -5.91 -11.41
C PHE A 138 -15.05 -6.66 -12.25
N LEU A 139 -15.15 -7.98 -12.08
CA LEU A 139 -16.22 -8.77 -12.70
C LEU A 139 -17.59 -8.50 -12.08
N SER A 140 -17.71 -8.40 -10.76
CA SER A 140 -19.00 -8.18 -10.08
C SER A 140 -19.55 -6.79 -10.34
N GLU A 141 -18.69 -5.77 -10.35
CA GLU A 141 -19.07 -4.37 -10.58
C GLU A 141 -19.20 -4.00 -12.06
N GLN A 142 -18.99 -4.99 -12.95
CA GLN A 142 -19.10 -4.86 -14.40
C GLN A 142 -18.15 -3.79 -14.97
N VAL A 143 -16.89 -3.83 -14.55
CA VAL A 143 -15.83 -2.98 -15.11
C VAL A 143 -15.47 -3.52 -16.50
N ASP A 144 -15.62 -2.68 -17.53
CA ASP A 144 -15.43 -3.05 -18.93
C ASP A 144 -13.94 -3.19 -19.29
N SER A 145 -13.13 -2.23 -18.85
CA SER A 145 -11.67 -2.22 -19.02
C SER A 145 -10.96 -1.51 -17.86
N VAL A 146 -9.67 -1.82 -17.67
CA VAL A 146 -8.82 -1.22 -16.64
C VAL A 146 -7.50 -0.75 -17.23
N PHE A 147 -7.10 0.46 -16.89
CA PHE A 147 -5.76 0.98 -17.14
C PHE A 147 -5.04 1.27 -15.82
N MET A 148 -3.79 0.85 -15.67
CA MET A 148 -2.97 1.14 -14.49
C MET A 148 -1.61 1.68 -14.92
N ASP A 149 -1.17 2.78 -14.29
CA ASP A 149 0.17 3.34 -14.47
C ASP A 149 0.64 4.03 -13.19
N GLY A 150 1.68 3.47 -12.56
CA GLY A 150 2.18 3.99 -11.31
C GLY A 150 1.10 3.97 -10.23
N ASN A 151 0.75 5.13 -9.70
CA ASN A 151 -0.27 5.30 -8.65
C ASN A 151 -1.66 5.65 -9.18
N ILE A 152 -1.88 5.51 -10.50
CA ILE A 152 -3.14 5.78 -11.17
C ILE A 152 -3.78 4.46 -11.62
N CYS A 153 -5.07 4.31 -11.33
CA CYS A 153 -5.93 3.27 -11.89
C CYS A 153 -7.13 3.95 -12.55
N GLN A 154 -7.46 3.58 -13.78
CA GLN A 154 -8.65 4.06 -14.48
C GLN A 154 -9.56 2.88 -14.79
N LEU A 155 -10.82 3.01 -14.42
CA LEU A 155 -11.84 2.00 -14.63
C LEU A 155 -12.85 2.52 -15.66
N GLU A 156 -13.09 1.74 -16.70
CA GLU A 156 -14.20 1.99 -17.62
C GLU A 156 -15.46 1.33 -17.07
N ILE A 157 -16.42 2.13 -16.63
CA ILE A 157 -17.68 1.71 -16.01
C ILE A 157 -18.81 2.58 -16.56
N LYS A 158 -19.77 1.96 -17.26
CA LYS A 158 -20.91 2.67 -17.87
C LYS A 158 -21.80 3.42 -16.88
N SER A 159 -21.92 2.91 -15.66
CA SER A 159 -22.72 3.51 -14.59
C SER A 159 -22.06 3.23 -13.25
N LEU A 160 -21.64 4.32 -12.59
CA LEU A 160 -21.07 4.34 -11.25
C LEU A 160 -22.04 5.05 -10.32
N ASP A 161 -22.44 4.36 -9.25
CA ASP A 161 -23.20 4.92 -8.14
C ASP A 161 -22.31 4.91 -6.87
N ASP A 162 -22.70 5.69 -5.86
CA ASP A 162 -21.92 5.85 -4.63
C ASP A 162 -21.64 4.50 -3.95
N ALA A 163 -22.60 3.57 -3.98
CA ALA A 163 -22.45 2.25 -3.37
C ALA A 163 -21.43 1.38 -4.12
N LYS A 164 -21.37 1.48 -5.45
CA LYS A 164 -20.37 0.81 -6.28
C LYS A 164 -18.99 1.42 -6.08
N GLU A 165 -18.91 2.74 -5.99
CA GLU A 165 -17.66 3.45 -5.68
C GLU A 165 -17.09 2.98 -4.34
N GLU A 166 -17.93 2.90 -3.31
CA GLU A 166 -17.56 2.40 -1.97
C GLU A 166 -17.03 0.95 -2.03
N ARG A 167 -17.78 0.02 -2.66
CA ARG A 167 -17.36 -1.39 -2.77
C ARG A 167 -16.04 -1.55 -3.52
N ILE A 168 -15.81 -0.80 -4.59
CA ILE A 168 -14.54 -0.82 -5.32
C ILE A 168 -13.43 -0.28 -4.42
N SER A 169 -13.68 0.83 -3.73
CA SER A 169 -12.71 1.44 -2.82
C SER A 169 -12.28 0.46 -1.71
N ASP A 170 -13.21 -0.23 -1.07
CA ASP A 170 -12.92 -1.25 -0.03
C ASP A 170 -12.03 -2.39 -0.54
N VAL A 171 -12.29 -2.86 -1.76
CA VAL A 171 -11.48 -3.90 -2.40
C VAL A 171 -10.08 -3.37 -2.70
N LEU A 172 -9.94 -2.13 -3.18
CA LEU A 172 -8.63 -1.52 -3.42
C LEU A 172 -7.85 -1.30 -2.12
N LEU A 173 -8.52 -0.87 -1.05
CA LEU A 173 -7.92 -0.78 0.29
C LEU A 173 -7.43 -2.14 0.77
N THR A 174 -8.22 -3.20 0.55
CA THR A 174 -7.84 -4.58 0.87
C THR A 174 -6.63 -5.02 0.04
N PHE A 175 -6.63 -4.73 -1.26
CA PHE A 175 -5.51 -5.05 -2.16
C PHE A 175 -4.20 -4.41 -1.68
N PHE A 176 -4.20 -3.11 -1.37
CA PHE A 176 -3.02 -2.41 -0.86
C PHE A 176 -2.58 -2.90 0.52
N SER A 177 -3.54 -3.18 1.41
CA SER A 177 -3.25 -3.68 2.76
C SER A 177 -2.76 -5.13 2.78
N SER A 178 -3.00 -5.89 1.71
CA SER A 178 -2.51 -7.26 1.54
C SER A 178 -1.05 -7.31 1.06
N PHE A 179 -0.46 -6.16 0.68
CA PHE A 179 0.89 -6.05 0.14
C PHE A 179 1.18 -7.10 -0.94
N TYR A 180 0.29 -7.24 -1.93
CA TYR A 180 0.64 -7.98 -3.14
C TYR A 180 1.81 -7.28 -3.86
N PRO A 181 2.78 -8.02 -4.41
CA PRO A 181 3.89 -7.43 -5.16
C PRO A 181 3.44 -6.79 -6.47
N SER A 182 2.29 -7.22 -6.98
CA SER A 182 1.70 -6.81 -8.25
C SER A 182 0.19 -7.07 -8.23
N PRO A 183 -0.63 -6.36 -9.03
CA PRO A 183 -2.04 -6.71 -9.22
C PRO A 183 -2.23 -8.01 -10.01
N PHE A 184 -1.15 -8.63 -10.50
CA PHE A 184 -1.18 -9.87 -11.28
C PHE A 184 -0.79 -11.09 -10.45
N LEU A 185 -1.35 -12.26 -10.80
CA LEU A 185 -1.04 -13.55 -10.18
C LEU A 185 0.40 -13.99 -10.41
N GLU A 186 0.96 -13.68 -11.58
CA GLU A 186 2.37 -13.86 -11.89
C GLU A 186 3.01 -12.51 -12.18
N PRO A 187 4.28 -12.28 -11.80
CA PRO A 187 4.99 -11.09 -12.23
C PRO A 187 5.08 -11.11 -13.76
N HIS A 188 4.22 -10.32 -14.42
CA HIS A 188 4.33 -10.09 -15.85
C HIS A 188 5.77 -9.66 -16.15
N ARG A 189 6.50 -10.50 -16.88
CA ARG A 189 7.69 -10.06 -17.59
C ARG A 189 7.20 -9.06 -18.63
N LEU A 190 7.25 -7.78 -18.28
CA LEU A 190 7.10 -6.70 -19.25
C LEU A 190 8.16 -6.94 -20.33
N LEU A 191 7.70 -7.30 -21.53
CA LEU A 191 8.51 -7.39 -22.75
C LEU A 191 8.84 -5.98 -23.25
#